data_AF-A0A848SH35-F1
#
_entry.id   AF-A0A848SH35-F1
#
_cell.length_a   1.000
_cell.length_b   1.000
_cell.length_c   1.000
_cell.angle_alpha   90.00
_cell.angle_beta   90.00
_cell.angle_gamma   90.00
#
_symmetry.space_group_name_H-M   'P 1'
#
loop_
_entity.id
_entity.type
_entity.pdbx_description
1 polymer ?
#
loop_
_entity_poly.entity_id
_entity_poly.type
_entity_poly.pdbx_seq_one_letter_code
_entity_poly.pdbx_strand_id
1 'polypeptide(L)'
;MQVTETQNEGLKRGYKLIVTAQELDAKVNEKLAEAAPEIEMKGFRKGRVPMALLKKQFGPRLLGEAMQESVDGAMSKHFEDSGDRPAMQPKVEMTNDDWKEGDDVEVAMSYEALPDIGD
;
A
#
# COMPACT_ATOMS: atom_id res chain seq x y z
N MET A 1 4.35 -4.34 7.69
CA MET A 1 3.06 -4.72 7.11
C MET A 1 2.72 -6.09 7.64
N GLN A 2 1.47 -6.26 8.07
CA GLN A 2 1.00 -7.51 8.66
C GLN A 2 -0.08 -8.12 7.77
N VAL A 3 0.09 -9.39 7.40
CA VAL A 3 -0.88 -10.17 6.62
C VAL A 3 -1.39 -11.30 7.50
N THR A 4 -2.71 -11.41 7.64
CA THR A 4 -3.36 -12.44 8.46
C THR A 4 -4.38 -13.18 7.60
N GLU A 5 -4.28 -14.50 7.52
CA GLU A 5 -5.27 -15.33 6.83
C GLU A 5 -6.60 -15.31 7.60
N THR A 6 -7.68 -14.98 6.89
CA THR A 6 -9.05 -14.94 7.45
C THR A 6 -9.94 -16.03 6.87
N GLN A 7 -9.68 -16.48 5.64
CA GLN A 7 -10.43 -17.55 5.01
C GLN A 7 -9.53 -18.43 4.13
N ASN A 8 -9.70 -19.74 4.27
CA ASN A 8 -9.02 -20.74 3.46
C ASN A 8 -9.95 -21.95 3.29
N GLU A 9 -10.93 -21.81 2.39
CA GLU A 9 -11.99 -22.81 2.19
C GLU A 9 -12.13 -23.15 0.71
N GLY A 10 -11.82 -24.39 0.34
CA GLY A 10 -11.80 -24.81 -1.06
C GLY A 10 -10.80 -23.99 -1.88
N LEU A 11 -11.29 -23.30 -2.90
CA LEU A 11 -10.49 -22.38 -3.72
C LEU A 11 -10.50 -20.94 -3.19
N LYS A 12 -11.38 -20.60 -2.24
CA LYS A 12 -11.50 -19.24 -1.72
C LYS A 12 -10.39 -18.96 -0.72
N ARG A 13 -9.80 -17.78 -0.86
CA ARG A 13 -8.77 -17.25 0.01
C ARG A 13 -9.16 -15.85 0.46
N GLY A 14 -8.96 -15.58 1.74
CA GLY A 14 -9.25 -14.29 2.37
C GLY A 14 -8.12 -13.90 3.31
N TYR A 15 -7.69 -12.65 3.24
CA TYR A 15 -6.62 -12.09 4.05
C TYR A 15 -6.99 -10.71 4.57
N LYS A 16 -6.59 -10.42 5.80
CA LYS A 16 -6.55 -9.06 6.36
C LYS A 16 -5.12 -8.54 6.29
N LEU A 17 -4.95 -7.40 5.62
CA LEU A 17 -3.70 -6.67 5.54
C LEU A 17 -3.79 -5.42 6.41
N ILE A 18 -2.77 -5.18 7.23
CA ILE A 18 -2.62 -3.97 8.03
C ILE A 18 -1.35 -3.26 7.57
N VAL A 19 -1.53 -2.05 7.03
CA VAL A 19 -0.44 -1.13 6.71
C VAL A 19 -0.34 -0.13 7.84
N THR A 20 0.78 -0.13 8.55
CA THR A 20 0.91 0.77 9.71
C THR A 20 1.08 2.22 9.25
N ALA A 21 0.59 3.16 10.06
CA ALA A 21 0.77 4.59 9.81
C ALA A 21 2.24 4.97 9.68
N GLN A 22 3.12 4.33 10.47
CA GLN A 22 4.56 4.56 10.43
C GLN A 22 5.18 4.15 9.08
N GLU A 23 4.74 3.02 8.51
CA GLU A 23 5.23 2.56 7.21
C GLU A 23 4.77 3.46 6.07
N LEU A 24 3.52 3.94 6.14
CA LEU A 24 3.00 4.91 5.17
C LEU A 24 3.75 6.24 5.26
N ASP A 25 3.97 6.74 6.47
CA ASP A 25 4.71 7.98 6.68
C ASP A 25 6.16 7.87 6.19
N ALA A 26 6.82 6.74 6.46
CA ALA A 26 8.16 6.46 5.98
C ALA A 26 8.24 6.47 4.44
N LYS A 27 7.33 5.77 3.75
CA LYS A 27 7.25 5.77 2.28
C LYS A 27 6.97 7.16 1.70
N VAL A 28 6.07 7.91 2.32
CA VAL A 28 5.78 9.29 1.89
C VAL A 28 7.02 10.17 2.05
N ASN A 29 7.71 10.08 3.17
CA ASN A 29 8.92 10.86 3.43
C ASN A 29 10.06 10.48 2.46
N GLU A 30 10.21 9.20 2.14
CA GLU A 30 11.18 8.69 1.15
C GLU A 30 10.90 9.26 -0.23
N LYS A 31 9.68 9.12 -0.75
CA LYS A 31 9.27 9.70 -2.04
C LYS A 31 9.43 11.22 -2.09
N LEU A 32 9.10 11.90 -0.98
CA LEU A 32 9.32 13.34 -0.87
C LEU A 32 10.79 13.72 -0.92
N ALA A 33 11.68 12.93 -0.29
CA ALA A 33 13.11 13.17 -0.31
C ALA A 33 13.71 12.94 -1.70
N GLU A 34 13.22 11.93 -2.44
CA GLU A 34 13.61 11.66 -3.83
C GLU A 34 13.13 12.74 -4.79
N ALA A 35 11.90 13.24 -4.61
CA ALA A 35 11.33 14.29 -5.44
C ALA A 35 11.86 15.68 -5.09
N ALA A 36 12.23 15.93 -3.82
CA ALA A 36 12.71 17.21 -3.31
C ALA A 36 13.71 17.93 -4.24
N PRO A 37 14.82 17.31 -4.73
CA PRO A 37 15.81 17.99 -5.57
C PRO A 37 15.23 18.55 -6.88
N GLU A 38 14.19 17.93 -7.42
CA GLU A 38 13.55 18.33 -8.67
C GLU A 38 12.44 19.38 -8.48
N ILE A 39 11.95 19.56 -7.25
CA ILE A 39 10.85 20.47 -6.97
C ILE A 39 11.33 21.93 -6.99
N GLU A 40 10.61 22.74 -7.78
CA GLU A 40 10.72 24.19 -7.83
C GLU A 40 9.48 24.82 -7.18
N MET A 41 9.68 25.73 -6.23
CA MET A 41 8.60 26.40 -5.50
C MET A 41 8.90 27.89 -5.35
N LYS A 42 7.89 28.74 -5.57
CA LYS A 42 8.02 30.20 -5.46
C LYS A 42 8.59 30.60 -4.09
N GLY A 43 9.67 31.37 -4.11
CA GLY A 43 10.35 31.85 -2.91
C GLY A 43 11.45 30.93 -2.38
N PHE A 44 11.63 29.73 -2.95
CA PHE A 44 12.68 28.80 -2.59
C PHE A 44 13.56 28.50 -3.80
N ARG A 45 14.86 28.28 -3.55
CA ARG A 45 15.76 27.74 -4.59
C ARG A 45 15.34 26.29 -4.90
N LYS A 46 15.39 25.88 -6.17
CA LYS A 46 15.15 24.49 -6.59
C LYS A 46 15.86 23.51 -5.65
N GLY A 47 15.14 22.51 -5.15
CA GLY A 47 15.68 21.52 -4.22
C GLY A 47 15.88 21.96 -2.77
N ARG A 48 15.61 23.23 -2.43
CA ARG A 48 15.80 23.79 -1.08
C ARG A 48 14.47 24.19 -0.44
N VAL A 49 13.42 23.42 -0.70
CA VAL A 49 12.12 23.57 -0.06
C VAL A 49 12.11 22.75 1.24
N PRO A 50 11.68 23.31 2.39
CA PRO A 50 11.53 22.56 3.63
C PRO A 50 10.56 21.39 3.49
N MET A 51 10.92 20.24 4.07
CA MET A 51 10.10 19.01 4.03
C MET A 51 8.68 19.23 4.56
N ALA A 52 8.49 20.09 5.57
CA ALA A 52 7.15 20.40 6.10
C ALA A 52 6.23 21.06 5.05
N LEU A 53 6.78 21.92 4.18
CA LEU A 53 6.02 22.55 3.10
C LEU A 53 5.74 21.56 1.96
N LEU A 54 6.72 20.72 1.64
CA LEU A 54 6.55 19.65 0.65
C LEU A 54 5.48 18.66 1.09
N LYS A 55 5.53 18.20 2.35
CA LYS A 55 4.52 17.31 2.94
C LYS A 55 3.13 17.94 2.94
N LYS A 56 3.02 19.24 3.26
CA LYS A 56 1.73 19.94 3.20
C LYS A 56 1.13 19.97 1.79
N GLN A 57 1.95 20.11 0.75
CA GLN A 57 1.47 20.26 -0.63
C GLN A 57 1.31 18.93 -1.37
N PHE A 58 2.22 17.98 -1.15
CA PHE A 58 2.29 16.72 -1.89
C PHE A 58 1.93 15.50 -1.02
N GLY A 59 1.93 15.64 0.31
CA GLY A 59 1.68 14.55 1.26
C GLY A 59 0.38 13.79 1.01
N PRO A 60 -0.78 14.45 0.90
CA PRO A 60 -2.05 13.74 0.69
C PRO A 60 -2.07 12.87 -0.59
N ARG A 61 -1.47 13.38 -1.67
CA ARG A 61 -1.35 12.63 -2.93
C ARG A 61 -0.40 11.44 -2.77
N LEU A 62 0.78 11.69 -2.23
CA LEU A 62 1.80 10.66 -2.02
C LEU A 62 1.34 9.58 -1.04
N LEU A 63 0.48 9.93 -0.09
CA LEU A 63 -0.10 8.98 0.85
C LEU A 63 -1.02 8.00 0.14
N GLY A 64 -1.90 8.47 -0.75
CA GLY A 64 -2.74 7.58 -1.57
C GLY A 64 -1.90 6.66 -2.47
N GLU A 65 -0.86 7.20 -3.10
CA GLU A 65 0.08 6.42 -3.91
C GLU A 65 0.86 5.40 -3.06
N ALA A 66 1.33 5.79 -1.87
CA ALA A 66 2.05 4.91 -0.95
C ALA A 66 1.15 3.80 -0.39
N MET A 67 -0.13 4.09 -0.17
CA MET A 67 -1.13 3.10 0.24
C MET A 67 -1.32 2.05 -0.84
N GLN A 68 -1.62 2.48 -2.07
CA GLN A 68 -1.82 1.58 -3.20
C GLN A 68 -0.58 0.71 -3.45
N GLU A 69 0.60 1.31 -3.51
CA GLU A 69 1.85 0.58 -3.73
C GLU A 69 2.17 -0.40 -2.60
N SER A 70 1.82 -0.05 -1.35
CA SER A 70 1.98 -0.98 -0.23
C SER A 70 1.10 -2.21 -0.41
N VAL A 71 -0.18 -2.01 -0.75
CA VAL A 71 -1.12 -3.11 -0.96
C VAL A 71 -0.73 -3.97 -2.15
N ASP A 72 -0.37 -3.35 -3.29
CA ASP A 72 0.05 -4.06 -4.51
C ASP A 72 1.33 -4.87 -4.26
N GLY A 73 2.30 -4.30 -3.54
CA GLY A 73 3.52 -5.00 -3.15
C GLY A 73 3.25 -6.17 -2.19
N ALA A 74 2.34 -6.00 -1.24
CA ALA A 74 1.92 -7.06 -0.32
C ALA A 74 1.30 -8.24 -1.04
N MET A 75 0.39 -7.94 -1.96
CA MET A 75 -0.34 -8.92 -2.75
C MET A 75 0.62 -9.69 -3.66
N SER A 76 1.54 -8.99 -4.33
CA SER A 76 2.56 -9.62 -5.18
C SER A 76 3.44 -10.56 -4.37
N LYS A 77 3.95 -10.10 -3.23
CA LYS A 77 4.76 -10.93 -2.32
C LYS A 77 3.98 -12.13 -1.78
N HIS A 78 2.71 -11.94 -1.43
CA HIS A 78 1.84 -13.02 -0.96
C HIS A 78 1.71 -14.13 -2.01
N PHE A 79 1.52 -13.78 -3.28
CA PHE A 79 1.46 -14.77 -4.36
C PHE A 79 2.80 -15.45 -4.64
N GLU A 80 3.91 -14.72 -4.53
CA GLU A 80 5.25 -15.32 -4.63
C GLU A 80 5.52 -16.31 -3.49
N ASP A 81 5.17 -15.95 -2.25
CA ASP A 81 5.44 -16.75 -1.06
C ASP A 81 4.50 -17.99 -0.98
N SER A 82 3.23 -17.84 -1.39
CA SER A 82 2.26 -18.94 -1.39
C SER A 82 2.32 -19.83 -2.63
N GLY A 83 2.81 -19.31 -3.75
CA GLY A 83 2.71 -19.96 -5.06
C GLY A 83 1.30 -19.93 -5.67
N ASP A 84 0.34 -19.28 -5.01
CA ASP A 84 -1.03 -19.20 -5.48
C ASP A 84 -1.12 -18.38 -6.77
N ARG A 85 -1.92 -18.88 -7.71
CA ARG A 85 -2.31 -18.13 -8.91
C ARG A 85 -3.78 -17.76 -8.80
N PRO A 86 -4.13 -16.48 -8.66
CA PRO A 86 -5.52 -16.09 -8.56
C PRO A 86 -6.22 -16.30 -9.92
N ALA A 87 -7.41 -16.90 -9.91
CA ALA A 87 -8.21 -17.16 -11.10
C ALA A 87 -8.80 -15.87 -11.71
N MET A 88 -9.00 -14.85 -10.88
CA MET A 88 -9.46 -13.52 -11.24
C MET A 88 -8.66 -12.46 -10.50
N GLN A 89 -8.81 -11.19 -10.88
CA GLN A 89 -8.20 -10.10 -10.13
C GLN A 89 -8.69 -10.15 -8.66
N PRO A 90 -7.78 -10.15 -7.67
CA PRO A 90 -8.17 -10.13 -6.26
C PRO A 90 -9.03 -8.91 -5.94
N LYS A 91 -10.06 -9.13 -5.12
CA LYS A 91 -10.89 -8.06 -4.59
C LYS A 91 -10.21 -7.48 -3.36
N VAL A 92 -9.98 -6.17 -3.38
CA VAL A 92 -9.30 -5.42 -2.32
C VAL A 92 -10.24 -4.33 -1.84
N GLU A 93 -10.57 -4.32 -0.55
CA GLU A 93 -11.47 -3.35 0.07
C GLU A 93 -10.85 -2.82 1.37
N MET A 94 -10.84 -1.50 1.56
CA MET A 94 -10.53 -0.95 2.89
C MET A 94 -11.65 -1.33 3.86
N THR A 95 -11.27 -1.77 5.06
CA THR A 95 -12.23 -2.19 6.10
C THR A 95 -12.42 -1.15 7.18
N ASN A 96 -11.63 -0.07 7.18
CA ASN A 96 -11.78 1.06 8.09
C ASN A 96 -12.21 2.33 7.35
N ASP A 97 -13.51 2.44 7.09
CA ASP A 97 -14.12 3.57 6.35
C ASP A 97 -13.88 4.94 7.00
N ASP A 98 -13.65 4.98 8.33
CA ASP A 98 -13.38 6.20 9.10
C ASP A 98 -11.88 6.55 9.20
N TRP A 99 -11.03 5.96 8.36
CA TRP A 99 -9.57 6.15 8.41
C TRP A 99 -9.16 7.64 8.30
N LYS A 100 -8.17 8.02 9.13
CA LYS A 100 -7.55 9.35 9.08
C LYS A 100 -6.05 9.26 8.90
N GLU A 101 -5.45 10.32 8.37
CA GLU A 101 -4.00 10.43 8.27
C GLU A 101 -3.37 10.25 9.67
N GLY A 102 -2.48 9.26 9.77
CA GLY A 102 -1.85 8.87 11.02
C GLY A 102 -2.44 7.61 11.67
N ASP A 103 -3.56 7.09 11.15
CA ASP A 103 -4.11 5.80 11.54
C ASP A 103 -3.54 4.66 10.69
N ASP A 104 -3.59 3.45 11.22
CA ASP A 104 -3.27 2.24 10.46
C ASP A 104 -4.37 1.99 9.41
N VAL A 105 -3.96 1.57 8.22
CA VAL A 105 -4.87 1.22 7.13
C VAL A 105 -5.17 -0.26 7.20
N GLU A 106 -6.45 -0.62 7.28
CA GLU A 106 -6.90 -2.00 7.26
C GLU A 106 -7.54 -2.33 5.91
N VAL A 107 -7.08 -3.41 5.29
CA VAL A 107 -7.53 -3.84 3.97
C VAL A 107 -7.90 -5.31 4.02
N ALA A 108 -9.06 -5.67 3.49
CA ALA A 108 -9.43 -7.04 3.20
C ALA A 108 -9.10 -7.37 1.75
N MET A 109 -8.36 -8.44 1.54
CA MET A 109 -8.10 -9.04 0.24
C MET A 109 -8.81 -10.38 0.15
N SER A 110 -9.48 -10.64 -0.97
CA SER A 110 -10.10 -11.93 -1.26
C SER A 110 -9.89 -12.33 -2.71
N TYR A 111 -9.61 -13.61 -2.95
CA TYR A 111 -9.45 -14.16 -4.28
C TYR A 111 -9.82 -15.64 -4.32
N GLU A 112 -10.01 -16.18 -5.53
CA GLU A 112 -10.12 -17.61 -5.76
C GLU A 112 -8.81 -18.11 -6.36
N ALA A 113 -8.16 -19.08 -5.72
CA ALA A 113 -6.95 -19.71 -6.21
C ALA A 113 -7.30 -20.68 -7.35
N LEU A 114 -6.51 -20.68 -8.41
CA LEU A 114 -6.59 -21.71 -9.44
C LEU A 114 -6.20 -23.06 -8.83
N PRO A 115 -6.93 -24.14 -9.16
CA PRO A 115 -6.55 -25.46 -8.71
C PRO A 115 -5.19 -25.83 -9.28
N ASP A 116 -4.36 -26.45 -8.45
CA ASP A 116 -3.13 -27.05 -8.92
C ASP A 116 -3.48 -28.29 -9.74
N ILE A 117 -3.32 -28.16 -11.06
CA ILE A 117 -3.42 -29.28 -11.97
C ILE A 117 -2.01 -29.84 -12.00
N GLY A 118 -1.70 -30.74 -11.06
CA GLY A 118 -0.44 -31.48 -11.11
C GLY A 118 -0.24 -32.10 -12.49
N ASP A 119 1.02 -32.28 -12.90
CA ASP A 119 1.38 -32.97 -14.17
C ASP A 119 0.67 -34.33 -14.33
#